data_AF-A0A3D5GH56-F1
#
_entry.id   AF-A0A3D5GH56-F1
#
_cell.length_a   1.000
_cell.length_b   1.000
_cell.length_c   1.000
_cell.angle_alpha   90.00
_cell.angle_beta   90.00
_cell.angle_gamma   90.00
#
_symmetry.space_group_name_H-M   'P 1'
#
loop_
_entity.id
_entity.type
_entity.pdbx_description
1 polymer ?
#
loop_
_entity_poly.entity_id
_entity_poly.type
_entity_poly.pdbx_seq_one_letter_code
_entity_poly.pdbx_strand_id
1 'polypeptide(L)'
;MSSSSTGRTSTITSIFGVWALFLAFSFLQVGNGLQRVLLAVRGDHEGFGASAMGVIMAAHFAGYLLGAKLIPVMLGSVGHIRVFAALASSSSAAVLINAVLVTTPSWSFVYLVSGLCNAGVFVVLESWLNDRATNETRGSILGVYMMIMMGG
;
A
#
# COMPACT_ATOMS: atom_id res chain seq x y z
N MET A 1 -23.41 -32.18 17.29
CA MET A 1 -23.34 -30.70 17.28
C MET A 1 -22.09 -30.19 18.00
N SER A 2 -20.87 -30.56 17.57
CA SER A 2 -19.63 -30.06 18.23
C SER A 2 -18.46 -29.69 17.30
N SER A 3 -18.66 -29.54 15.99
CA SER A 3 -17.58 -29.17 15.05
C SER A 3 -17.49 -27.67 14.74
N SER A 4 -18.39 -26.83 15.25
CA SER A 4 -18.47 -25.41 14.89
C SER A 4 -17.69 -24.45 15.81
N SER A 5 -17.18 -24.91 16.96
CA SER A 5 -16.44 -24.07 17.90
C SER A 5 -14.94 -23.96 17.59
N THR A 6 -14.33 -25.00 17.01
CA THR A 6 -12.88 -25.06 16.77
C THR A 6 -12.42 -24.13 15.64
N GLY A 7 -13.24 -23.94 14.59
CA GLY A 7 -12.90 -23.09 13.45
C GLY A 7 -12.86 -21.59 13.77
N ARG A 8 -13.70 -21.12 14.69
CA ARG A 8 -13.79 -19.68 15.04
C ARG A 8 -12.56 -19.22 15.83
N THR A 9 -12.05 -20.06 16.72
CA THR A 9 -10.83 -19.81 17.51
C THR A 9 -9.58 -19.79 16.64
N SER A 10 -9.52 -20.63 15.60
CA SER A 10 -8.41 -20.68 14.64
C SER A 10 -8.28 -19.40 13.80
N THR A 11 -9.42 -18.88 13.30
CA THR A 11 -9.45 -17.65 12.49
C THR A 11 -9.04 -16.41 13.29
N ILE A 12 -9.57 -16.25 14.51
CA ILE A 12 -9.24 -15.12 15.38
C ILE A 12 -7.75 -15.13 15.73
N THR A 13 -7.20 -16.30 16.08
CA THR A 13 -5.77 -16.45 16.40
C THR A 13 -4.88 -16.13 15.18
N SER A 14 -5.31 -16.51 13.98
CA SER A 14 -4.57 -16.20 12.75
C SER A 14 -4.56 -14.71 12.43
N ILE A 15 -5.69 -14.02 12.60
CA ILE A 15 -5.79 -12.56 12.45
C ILE A 15 -4.93 -11.84 13.50
N PHE A 16 -4.97 -12.29 14.76
CA PHE A 16 -4.06 -11.80 15.81
C PHE A 16 -2.59 -12.13 15.56
N GLY A 17 -2.25 -13.04 14.65
CA GLY A 17 -0.87 -13.31 14.24
C GLY A 17 -0.31 -12.32 13.20
N VAL A 18 -1.19 -11.59 12.50
CA VAL A 18 -0.84 -10.59 11.46
C VAL A 18 -1.50 -9.22 11.69
N TRP A 19 -2.06 -8.98 12.87
CA TRP A 19 -2.75 -7.73 13.21
C TRP A 19 -1.90 -6.47 12.96
N ALA A 20 -0.61 -6.52 13.26
CA ALA A 20 0.30 -5.40 13.06
C ALA A 20 0.47 -5.05 11.56
N LEU A 21 0.47 -6.07 10.70
CA LEU A 21 0.52 -5.90 9.24
C LEU A 21 -0.76 -5.22 8.75
N PHE A 22 -1.92 -5.69 9.20
CA PHE A 22 -3.20 -5.08 8.86
C PHE A 22 -3.32 -3.65 9.37
N LEU A 23 -2.87 -3.37 10.60
CA LEU A 23 -2.88 -2.02 11.16
C LEU A 23 -2.00 -1.07 10.35
N ALA A 24 -0.78 -1.50 10.01
CA ALA A 24 0.13 -0.70 9.19
C ALA A 24 -0.43 -0.48 7.78
N PHE A 25 -1.02 -1.51 7.17
CA PHE A 25 -1.69 -1.40 5.87
C PHE A 25 -2.89 -0.44 5.91
N SER A 26 -3.73 -0.51 6.95
CA SER A 26 -4.84 0.43 7.13
C SER A 26 -4.35 1.88 7.19
N PHE A 27 -3.29 2.15 7.95
CA PHE A 27 -2.68 3.48 8.01
C PHE A 27 -2.14 3.93 6.65
N LEU A 28 -1.49 3.02 5.90
CA LEU A 28 -1.02 3.32 4.54
C LEU A 28 -2.19 3.61 3.59
N GLN A 29 -3.29 2.87 3.68
CA GLN A 29 -4.47 3.11 2.85
C GLN A 29 -5.10 4.47 3.14
N VAL A 30 -5.24 4.86 4.41
CA VAL A 30 -5.69 6.20 4.80
C VAL A 30 -4.76 7.28 4.26
N GLY A 31 -3.44 7.08 4.35
CA GLY A 31 -2.45 7.99 3.78
C GLY A 31 -2.58 8.16 2.27
N ASN A 32 -2.78 7.04 1.54
CA ASN A 32 -3.02 7.08 0.09
C ASN A 32 -4.32 7.82 -0.25
N GLY A 33 -5.40 7.59 0.50
CA GLY A 33 -6.66 8.31 0.34
C GLY A 33 -6.49 9.82 0.51
N LEU A 34 -5.79 10.24 1.57
CA LEU A 34 -5.48 11.65 1.83
C LEU A 34 -4.60 12.26 0.73
N GLN A 35 -3.61 11.53 0.24
CA GLN A 35 -2.72 11.99 -0.83
C GLN A 35 -3.46 12.21 -2.16
N ARG A 36 -4.51 11.43 -2.46
CA ARG A 36 -5.37 11.67 -3.64
C ARG A 36 -6.14 12.99 -3.52
N VAL A 37 -6.68 13.27 -2.34
CA VAL A 37 -7.41 14.53 -2.07
C VAL A 37 -6.44 15.72 -2.11
N LEU A 38 -5.26 15.57 -1.50
CA LEU A 38 -4.22 16.60 -1.50
C LEU A 38 -3.82 16.99 -2.93
N LEU A 39 -3.63 16.01 -3.83
CA LEU A 39 -3.28 16.28 -5.22
C LEU A 39 -4.29 17.21 -5.90
N ALA A 40 -5.57 16.87 -5.77
CA ALA A 40 -6.65 17.58 -6.43
C ALA A 40 -6.81 18.99 -5.88
N VAL A 41 -6.90 19.12 -4.55
CA VAL A 41 -7.13 20.42 -3.88
C VAL A 41 -5.92 21.33 -4.04
N ARG A 42 -4.72 20.82 -3.76
CA ARG A 42 -3.51 21.64 -3.76
C ARG A 42 -2.96 21.87 -5.15
N GLY A 43 -3.12 20.92 -6.07
CA GLY A 43 -2.79 21.14 -7.48
C GLY A 43 -3.66 22.23 -8.12
N ASP A 44 -4.95 22.31 -7.78
CA ASP A 44 -5.83 23.39 -8.24
C ASP A 44 -5.43 24.74 -7.63
N HIS A 45 -5.20 24.79 -6.32
CA HIS A 45 -4.81 26.01 -5.61
C HIS A 45 -3.46 26.60 -6.09
N GLU A 46 -2.51 25.75 -6.49
CA GLU A 46 -1.20 26.15 -7.02
C GLU A 46 -1.23 26.42 -8.54
N GLY A 47 -2.41 26.31 -9.17
CA GLY A 47 -2.60 26.62 -10.58
C GLY A 47 -1.97 25.62 -11.55
N PHE A 48 -1.79 24.36 -11.14
CA PHE A 48 -1.28 23.33 -12.05
C PHE A 48 -2.28 23.10 -13.19
N GLY A 49 -1.82 23.30 -14.42
CA GLY A 49 -2.61 23.01 -15.60
C GLY A 49 -2.95 21.51 -15.71
N ALA A 50 -4.04 21.20 -16.41
CA ALA A 50 -4.50 19.82 -16.61
C ALA A 50 -3.43 18.89 -17.21
N SER A 51 -2.58 19.42 -18.10
CA SER A 51 -1.45 18.68 -18.68
C SER A 51 -0.41 18.30 -17.63
N ALA A 52 -0.06 19.21 -16.72
CA ALA A 52 0.88 18.96 -15.63
C ALA A 52 0.33 17.92 -14.64
N MET A 53 -0.95 18.02 -14.27
CA MET A 53 -1.61 17.01 -13.44
C MET A 53 -1.62 15.63 -14.13
N GLY A 54 -1.88 15.59 -15.45
CA GLY A 54 -1.81 14.37 -16.24
C GLY A 54 -0.43 13.72 -16.21
N VAL A 55 0.64 14.51 -16.32
CA VAL A 55 2.03 14.01 -16.21
C VAL A 55 2.33 13.46 -14.81
N ILE A 56 1.87 14.14 -13.74
CA ILE A 56 2.05 13.66 -12.36
C ILE A 56 1.33 12.31 -12.17
N MET A 57 0.10 12.18 -12.65
CA MET A 57 -0.64 10.92 -12.58
C MET A 57 -0.03 9.82 -13.45
N ALA A 58 0.49 10.15 -14.63
CA ALA A 58 1.22 9.19 -15.47
C ALA A 58 2.47 8.66 -14.75
N ALA A 59 3.20 9.54 -14.06
CA ALA A 59 4.36 9.16 -13.26
C ALA A 59 3.97 8.17 -12.13
N HIS A 60 2.80 8.37 -11.51
CA HIS A 60 2.25 7.42 -10.53
C HIS A 60 2.06 6.02 -11.10
N PHE A 61 1.38 5.89 -12.23
CA PHE A 61 1.16 4.59 -12.87
C PHE A 61 2.45 3.97 -13.40
N ALA A 62 3.39 4.78 -13.89
CA ALA A 62 4.72 4.30 -14.28
C ALA A 62 5.47 3.71 -13.08
N GLY A 63 5.47 4.41 -11.95
CA GLY A 63 6.02 3.91 -10.69
C GLY A 63 5.35 2.62 -10.22
N TYR A 64 4.02 2.56 -10.32
CA TYR A 64 3.25 1.36 -9.97
C TYR A 64 3.66 0.15 -10.81
N LEU A 65 3.82 0.32 -12.13
CA LEU A 65 4.26 -0.75 -13.03
C LEU A 65 5.69 -1.22 -12.70
N LEU A 66 6.59 -0.28 -12.40
CA LEU A 66 7.95 -0.60 -11.97
C LEU A 66 7.95 -1.38 -10.65
N GLY A 67 7.15 -0.94 -9.67
CA GLY A 67 7.00 -1.61 -8.38
C GLY A 67 6.47 -3.04 -8.53
N ALA A 68 5.47 -3.26 -9.38
CA ALA A 68 4.92 -4.58 -9.64
C ALA A 68 5.97 -5.59 -10.15
N LYS A 69 7.03 -5.13 -10.82
CA LYS A 69 8.14 -5.97 -11.31
C LYS A 69 9.29 -6.09 -10.31
N LEU A 70 9.68 -4.99 -9.67
CA LEU A 70 10.86 -4.93 -8.82
C LEU A 70 10.62 -5.57 -7.45
N ILE A 71 9.45 -5.37 -6.86
CA ILE A 71 9.16 -5.75 -5.49
C ILE A 71 9.11 -7.27 -5.28
N PRO A 72 8.53 -8.10 -6.17
CA PRO A 72 8.62 -9.56 -6.04
C PRO A 72 10.07 -10.08 -5.97
N VAL A 73 10.97 -9.47 -6.76
CA VAL A 73 12.40 -9.83 -6.76
C VAL A 73 13.07 -9.43 -5.44
N MET A 74 12.73 -8.25 -4.91
CA MET A 74 13.21 -7.82 -3.60
C MET A 74 12.70 -8.72 -2.47
N LEU A 75 11.43 -9.17 -2.52
CA LEU A 75 10.89 -10.11 -1.54
C LEU A 75 11.71 -11.39 -1.45
N GLY A 76 12.03 -11.98 -2.60
CA GLY A 76 12.80 -13.22 -2.67
C GLY A 76 14.24 -13.10 -2.15
N SER A 77 14.80 -11.89 -2.05
CA SER A 77 16.19 -11.67 -1.64
C SER A 77 16.37 -11.19 -0.20
N VAL A 78 15.46 -10.38 0.35
CA VAL A 78 15.61 -9.79 1.69
C VAL A 78 14.44 -10.04 2.65
N GLY A 79 13.33 -10.60 2.18
CA GLY A 79 12.17 -10.98 2.99
C GLY A 79 11.13 -9.87 3.24
N HIS A 80 9.91 -10.28 3.55
CA HIS A 80 8.70 -9.44 3.58
C HIS A 80 8.78 -8.24 4.52
N ILE A 81 9.25 -8.45 5.76
CA ILE A 81 9.29 -7.40 6.80
C ILE A 81 10.21 -6.25 6.37
N ARG A 82 11.39 -6.57 5.83
CA ARG A 82 12.39 -5.57 5.43
C ARG A 82 11.91 -4.75 4.23
N VAL A 83 11.30 -5.40 3.24
CA VAL A 83 10.73 -4.71 2.08
C VAL A 83 9.56 -3.83 2.53
N PHE A 84 8.65 -4.33 3.36
CA PHE A 84 7.53 -3.54 3.88
C PHE A 84 8.00 -2.28 4.59
N ALA A 85 8.97 -2.42 5.51
CA ALA A 85 9.53 -1.28 6.23
C ALA A 85 10.17 -0.26 5.29
N ALA A 86 10.95 -0.71 4.30
CA ALA A 86 11.57 0.18 3.32
C ALA A 86 10.54 0.94 2.48
N LEU A 87 9.46 0.29 2.05
CA LEU A 87 8.37 0.92 1.30
C LEU A 87 7.59 1.91 2.15
N ALA A 88 7.26 1.55 3.40
CA ALA A 88 6.58 2.43 4.33
C ALA A 88 7.40 3.69 4.64
N SER A 89 8.71 3.53 4.90
CA SER A 89 9.63 4.65 5.11
C SER A 89 9.79 5.52 3.86
N SER A 90 9.90 4.91 2.68
CA SER A 90 10.02 5.64 1.42
C SER A 90 8.75 6.43 1.11
N SER A 91 7.57 5.85 1.35
CA SER A 91 6.28 6.54 1.22
C SER A 91 6.19 7.74 2.16
N SER A 92 6.57 7.58 3.42
CA SER A 92 6.58 8.68 4.40
C SER A 92 7.51 9.83 3.99
N ALA A 93 8.72 9.50 3.53
CA ALA A 93 9.67 10.49 3.02
C ALA A 93 9.13 11.23 1.78
N ALA A 94 8.46 10.51 0.87
CA ALA A 94 7.88 11.09 -0.33
C ALA A 94 6.78 12.13 0.01
N VAL A 95 5.95 11.86 1.02
CA VAL A 95 4.92 12.80 1.50
C VAL A 95 5.57 14.06 2.12
N LEU A 96 6.65 13.91 2.90
CA LEU A 96 7.41 15.03 3.44
C LEU A 96 7.99 15.92 2.34
N ILE A 97 8.56 15.32 1.29
CA ILE A 97 9.09 16.05 0.12
C ILE A 97 7.97 16.80 -0.59
N ASN A 98 6.80 16.17 -0.76
CA ASN A 98 5.63 16.79 -1.37
C ASN A 98 5.19 18.07 -0.66
N ALA A 99 5.27 18.07 0.67
CA ALA A 99 4.85 19.20 1.50
C ALA A 99 5.78 20.42 1.39
N VAL A 100 7.07 20.19 1.12
CA VAL A 100 8.09 21.25 1.06
C VAL A 100 8.29 21.79 -0.36
N LEU A 101 8.27 20.91 -1.37
CA LEU A 101 8.60 21.27 -2.76
C LEU A 101 7.38 21.19 -3.67
N VAL A 102 6.74 22.34 -3.89
CA VAL A 102 5.52 22.46 -4.71
C VAL A 102 5.87 22.86 -6.13
N THR A 103 6.46 21.93 -6.88
CA THR A 103 6.76 22.08 -8.30
C THR A 103 6.34 20.83 -9.07
N THR A 104 5.96 20.98 -10.34
CA THR A 104 5.52 19.84 -11.18
C THR A 104 6.55 18.69 -11.22
N PRO A 105 7.86 18.92 -11.43
CA PRO A 105 8.83 17.83 -11.47
C PRO A 105 9.00 17.12 -10.12
N SER A 106 9.01 17.88 -9.03
CA SER A 106 9.07 17.33 -7.66
C SER A 106 7.87 16.42 -7.39
N TRP A 107 6.68 16.88 -7.74
CA TRP A 107 5.45 16.11 -7.57
C TRP A 107 5.42 14.88 -8.47
N SER A 108 5.84 14.97 -9.74
CA SER A 108 5.97 13.79 -10.60
C SER A 108 6.89 12.74 -10.00
N PHE A 109 8.03 13.13 -9.44
CA PHE A 109 8.95 12.19 -8.79
C PHE A 109 8.34 11.57 -7.53
N VAL A 110 7.72 12.39 -6.67
CA VAL A 110 7.01 11.89 -5.47
C VAL A 110 5.93 10.89 -5.86
N TYR A 111 5.11 11.20 -6.86
CA TYR A 111 4.01 10.32 -7.27
C TYR A 111 4.50 9.04 -7.92
N LEU A 112 5.63 9.07 -8.62
CA LEU A 112 6.33 7.87 -9.10
C LEU A 112 6.75 6.98 -7.94
N VAL A 113 7.41 7.54 -6.91
CA VAL A 113 7.79 6.78 -5.71
C VAL A 113 6.56 6.25 -4.99
N SER A 114 5.52 7.07 -4.81
CA SER A 114 4.26 6.64 -4.20
C SER A 114 3.60 5.50 -4.97
N GLY A 115 3.61 5.54 -6.31
CA GLY A 115 3.11 4.46 -7.15
C GLY A 115 3.87 3.15 -6.94
N LEU A 116 5.20 3.22 -6.91
CA LEU A 116 6.07 2.07 -6.62
C LEU A 116 5.81 1.49 -5.23
N CYS A 117 5.68 2.36 -4.23
CA CYS A 117 5.35 1.96 -2.85
C CYS A 117 3.98 1.30 -2.77
N ASN A 118 2.97 1.87 -3.42
CA ASN A 118 1.61 1.34 -3.41
C ASN A 118 1.55 -0.07 -4.01
N ALA A 119 2.13 -0.25 -5.21
CA ALA A 119 2.25 -1.58 -5.83
C ALA A 119 3.00 -2.57 -4.92
N GLY A 120 4.11 -2.12 -4.32
CA GLY A 120 4.91 -2.96 -3.47
C GLY A 120 4.21 -3.41 -2.20
N VAL A 121 3.43 -2.53 -1.57
CA VAL A 121 2.64 -2.86 -0.38
C VAL A 121 1.64 -3.96 -0.70
N PHE A 122 0.91 -3.87 -1.82
CA PHE A 122 0.00 -4.93 -2.25
C PHE A 122 0.72 -6.27 -2.48
N VAL A 123 1.83 -6.26 -3.24
CA VAL A 123 2.63 -7.46 -3.49
C VAL A 123 3.13 -8.09 -2.17
N VAL A 124 3.63 -7.27 -1.25
CA VAL A 124 4.11 -7.74 0.05
C VAL A 124 2.98 -8.39 0.84
N LEU A 125 1.82 -7.72 0.90
CA LEU A 125 0.63 -8.22 1.60
C LEU A 125 0.15 -9.53 1.01
N GLU A 126 -0.05 -9.59 -0.30
CA GLU A 126 -0.51 -10.81 -0.95
C GLU A 126 0.45 -11.97 -0.70
N SER A 127 1.76 -11.74 -0.86
CA SER A 127 2.75 -12.78 -0.63
C SER A 127 2.81 -13.20 0.84
N TRP A 128 2.76 -12.27 1.79
CA TRP A 128 2.84 -12.59 3.22
C TRP A 128 1.56 -13.25 3.73
N LEU A 129 0.39 -12.78 3.30
CA LEU A 129 -0.89 -13.40 3.65
C LEU A 129 -0.99 -14.80 3.06
N ASN A 130 -0.51 -15.01 1.84
CA ASN A 130 -0.49 -16.33 1.23
C ASN A 130 0.45 -17.30 1.96
N ASP A 131 1.60 -16.82 2.47
CA ASP A 131 2.51 -17.63 3.30
C ASP A 131 1.93 -17.97 4.70
N ARG A 132 1.12 -17.08 5.27
CA ARG A 132 0.51 -17.26 6.60
C ARG A 132 -0.84 -17.98 6.57
N ALA A 133 -1.54 -17.99 5.43
CA ALA A 133 -2.88 -18.54 5.32
C ALA A 133 -2.87 -20.07 5.21
N THR A 134 -3.69 -20.74 6.02
CA THR A 134 -4.03 -22.15 5.85
C THR A 134 -5.29 -22.29 5.00
N ASN A 135 -5.55 -23.46 4.42
CA ASN A 135 -6.71 -23.67 3.54
C ASN A 135 -8.06 -23.33 4.22
N GLU A 136 -8.14 -23.46 5.54
CA GLU A 136 -9.31 -23.13 6.36
C GLU A 136 -9.44 -21.63 6.68
N THR A 137 -8.32 -20.90 6.80
CA THR A 137 -8.31 -19.49 7.25
C THR A 137 -8.13 -18.49 6.11
N ARG A 138 -7.73 -18.96 4.93
CA ARG A 138 -7.45 -18.15 3.73
C ARG A 138 -8.58 -17.21 3.35
N GLY A 139 -9.82 -17.71 3.32
CA GLY A 139 -10.98 -16.91 2.96
C GLY A 139 -11.23 -15.73 3.92
N SER A 140 -11.06 -15.96 5.24
CA SER A 140 -11.27 -14.90 6.22
C SER A 140 -10.16 -13.86 6.23
N ILE A 141 -8.90 -14.29 6.08
CA ILE A 141 -7.74 -13.39 6.03
C ILE A 141 -7.82 -12.50 4.78
N LEU A 142 -8.13 -13.08 3.61
CA LEU A 142 -8.32 -12.34 2.38
C LEU A 142 -9.55 -11.41 2.43
N GLY A 143 -10.62 -11.82 3.13
CA GLY A 143 -11.79 -10.96 3.35
C GLY A 143 -11.45 -9.71 4.15
N VAL A 144 -10.69 -9.83 5.24
CA VAL A 144 -10.23 -8.67 6.04
C VAL A 144 -9.30 -7.78 5.21
N TYR A 145 -8.37 -8.37 4.47
CA TYR A 145 -7.51 -7.64 3.52
C TYR A 145 -8.32 -6.80 2.53
N MET A 146 -9.35 -7.39 1.90
CA MET A 146 -10.22 -6.69 0.96
C MET A 146 -11.02 -5.56 1.62
N MET A 147 -11.53 -5.76 2.84
CA MET A 147 -12.23 -4.68 3.57
C MET A 147 -11.31 -3.48 3.83
N ILE A 148 -10.07 -3.72 4.26
CA ILE A 148 -9.10 -2.64 4.49
C ILE A 148 -8.72 -1.96 3.18
N MET A 149 -8.52 -2.74 2.11
CA MET A 149 -8.21 -2.21 0.79
C MET A 149 -9.30 -1.28 0.27
N MET A 150 -10.57 -1.64 0.41
CA MET A 150 -11.71 -0.83 -0.03
C MET A 150 -12.00 0.37 0.88
N GLY A 151 -11.58 0.33 2.14
CA GLY A 151 -11.82 1.39 3.12
C GLY A 151 -10.95 2.64 2.96
N GLY A 152 -9.92 2.61 2.10
CA GLY A 152 -8.94 3.69 1.89
C GLY A 152 -9.21 4.59 0.70
#